data_AF-A0A7V4QDY7-F1
#
_entry.id   AF-A0A7V4QDY7-F1
#
_cell.length_a   1.000
_cell.length_b   1.000
_cell.length_c   1.000
_cell.angle_alpha   90.00
_cell.angle_beta   90.00
_cell.angle_gamma   90.00
#
_symmetry.space_group_name_H-M   'P 1'
#
loop_
_entity.id
_entity.type
_entity.pdbx_description
1 polymer ?
#
loop_
_entity_poly.entity_id
_entity_poly.type
_entity_poly.pdbx_seq_one_letter_code
_entity_poly.pdbx_strand_id
1 'polypeptide(L)'
;MNSLDIIVTALVLLLGIKGVIRGFVSELSGFIAIVGGIFVASRFSKAVSGFLAQTFHGINSTTATILAFILVFAIFWLTTVAAGGIIKKIVDSMGLNGFDKALGFIVSGGKIFLILSIIAFAIGSISLLKPKLQNFTKDSIAYPLMTKTGAFLINLTPEDLNGTKIADGAKNAVSAEVNKTIENKLNGK
;
A
#
# COMPACT_ATOMS: atom_id res chain seq x y z
N MET A 1 -22.72 -17.50 7.50
CA MET A 1 -22.42 -16.31 6.69
C MET A 1 -23.49 -15.28 7.00
N ASN A 2 -23.09 -14.14 7.55
CA ASN A 2 -23.99 -13.05 7.91
C ASN A 2 -24.10 -12.04 6.74
N SER A 3 -25.08 -11.14 6.78
CA SER A 3 -25.27 -10.04 5.84
C SER A 3 -24.00 -9.22 5.63
N LEU A 4 -23.18 -9.03 6.68
CA LEU A 4 -21.88 -8.37 6.54
C LEU A 4 -20.92 -9.13 5.64
N ASP A 5 -20.86 -10.47 5.73
CA ASP A 5 -19.99 -11.28 4.88
C ASP A 5 -20.38 -11.12 3.40
N ILE A 6 -21.69 -11.10 3.13
CA ILE A 6 -22.24 -10.91 1.78
C ILE A 6 -21.86 -9.53 1.25
N ILE A 7 -22.04 -8.47 2.04
CA ILE A 7 -21.71 -7.10 1.64
C ILE A 7 -20.20 -6.95 1.38
N VAL A 8 -19.36 -7.43 2.30
CA VAL A 8 -17.89 -7.35 2.14
C VAL A 8 -17.44 -8.13 0.92
N THR A 9 -17.93 -9.37 0.76
CA THR A 9 -17.58 -10.22 -0.38
C THR A 9 -18.04 -9.58 -1.69
N ALA A 10 -19.26 -9.03 -1.74
CA ALA A 10 -19.78 -8.34 -2.91
C ALA A 10 -18.93 -7.10 -3.26
N LEU A 11 -18.57 -6.27 -2.27
CA LEU A 11 -17.73 -5.09 -2.49
C LEU A 11 -16.34 -5.48 -3.00
N VAL A 12 -15.69 -6.45 -2.36
CA VAL A 12 -14.36 -6.93 -2.74
C VAL A 12 -14.39 -7.57 -4.13
N LEU A 13 -15.42 -8.33 -4.48
CA LEU A 13 -15.58 -8.92 -5.81
C LEU A 13 -15.84 -7.83 -6.87
N LEU A 14 -16.87 -7.00 -6.67
CA LEU A 14 -17.27 -5.98 -7.65
C LEU A 14 -16.14 -5.02 -7.97
N LEU A 15 -15.46 -4.53 -6.95
CA LEU A 15 -14.36 -3.60 -7.12
C LEU A 15 -13.02 -4.31 -7.39
N GLY A 16 -12.89 -5.60 -7.05
CA GLY A 16 -11.78 -6.46 -7.44
C GLY A 16 -11.78 -6.75 -8.94
N ILE A 17 -12.96 -6.87 -9.57
CA ILE A 17 -13.11 -7.02 -11.04
C ILE A 17 -12.43 -5.86 -11.78
N LYS A 18 -12.42 -4.64 -11.23
CA LYS A 18 -11.65 -3.53 -11.80
C LYS A 18 -10.17 -3.87 -11.97
N GLY A 19 -9.61 -4.63 -11.03
CA GLY A 19 -8.24 -5.16 -11.10
C GLY A 19 -8.04 -6.20 -12.19
N VAL A 20 -9.04 -7.04 -12.47
CA VAL A 20 -9.03 -7.97 -13.64
C VAL A 20 -9.05 -7.18 -14.94
N ILE A 21 -9.83 -6.11 -15.03
CA ILE A 21 -9.94 -5.29 -16.25
C ILE A 21 -8.63 -4.51 -16.49
N ARG A 22 -8.06 -3.91 -15.43
CA ARG A 22 -6.84 -3.10 -15.52
C ARG A 22 -5.56 -3.90 -15.52
N GLY A 23 -5.52 -5.08 -14.92
CA GLY A 23 -4.30 -5.86 -14.75
C GLY A 23 -3.42 -5.38 -13.57
N PHE A 24 -2.59 -6.29 -13.07
CA PHE A 24 -1.66 -6.06 -11.96
C PHE A 24 -0.66 -4.96 -12.26
N VAL A 25 -0.01 -5.00 -13.42
CA VAL A 25 1.04 -4.02 -13.78
C VAL A 25 0.48 -2.61 -13.74
N SER A 26 -0.72 -2.38 -14.29
CA SER A 26 -1.35 -1.06 -14.27
C SER A 26 -1.81 -0.64 -12.88
N GLU A 27 -2.35 -1.57 -12.07
CA GLU A 27 -2.76 -1.29 -10.69
C GLU A 27 -1.58 -0.97 -9.77
N LEU A 28 -0.44 -1.64 -9.96
CA LEU A 28 0.79 -1.38 -9.21
C LEU A 28 1.44 -0.07 -9.67
N SER A 29 1.53 0.16 -10.98
CA SER A 29 2.10 1.40 -11.53
C SER A 29 1.31 2.62 -11.07
N GLY A 30 -0.02 2.56 -11.07
CA GLY A 30 -0.86 3.64 -10.55
C GLY A 30 -0.66 3.89 -9.05
N PHE A 31 -0.48 2.83 -8.26
CA PHE A 31 -0.18 2.95 -6.84
C PHE A 31 1.19 3.59 -6.58
N ILE A 32 2.23 3.12 -7.28
CA ILE A 32 3.58 3.69 -7.24
C ILE A 32 3.57 5.15 -7.70
N ALA A 33 2.81 5.46 -8.74
CA ALA A 33 2.71 6.81 -9.27
C ALA A 33 2.15 7.80 -8.23
N ILE A 34 1.20 7.37 -7.38
CA ILE A 34 0.67 8.19 -6.29
C ILE A 34 1.67 8.29 -5.15
N VAL A 35 2.11 7.15 -4.58
CA VAL A 35 2.98 7.14 -3.39
C VAL A 35 4.34 7.76 -3.70
N GLY A 36 4.97 7.31 -4.77
CA GLY A 36 6.23 7.85 -5.27
C GLY A 36 6.08 9.29 -5.75
N GLY A 37 4.97 9.63 -6.39
CA GLY A 37 4.71 11.00 -6.85
C GLY A 37 4.64 11.98 -5.70
N ILE A 38 3.96 11.63 -4.62
CA ILE A 38 3.90 12.48 -3.41
C ILE A 38 5.31 12.65 -2.83
N PHE A 39 6.09 11.58 -2.71
CA PHE A 39 7.46 11.65 -2.20
C PHE A 39 8.36 12.55 -3.06
N VAL A 40 8.37 12.34 -4.38
CA VAL A 40 9.15 13.12 -5.35
C VAL A 40 8.69 14.57 -5.35
N ALA A 41 7.39 14.84 -5.47
CA ALA A 41 6.86 16.19 -5.45
C ALA A 41 7.18 16.92 -4.14
N SER A 42 7.08 16.24 -2.99
CA SER A 42 7.44 16.82 -1.69
C SER A 42 8.90 17.26 -1.67
N ARG A 43 9.80 16.47 -2.28
CA ARG A 43 11.24 16.76 -2.27
C ARG A 43 11.65 17.87 -3.25
N PHE A 44 11.05 17.89 -4.44
CA PHE A 44 11.47 18.75 -5.56
C PHE A 44 10.62 20.03 -5.72
N SER A 45 9.45 20.12 -5.09
CA SER A 45 8.55 21.29 -5.16
C SER A 45 9.26 22.61 -4.86
N LYS A 46 10.09 22.66 -3.80
CA LYS A 46 10.84 23.87 -3.42
C LYS A 46 11.90 24.27 -4.46
N ALA A 47 12.50 23.31 -5.16
CA ALA A 47 13.47 23.62 -6.21
C ALA A 47 12.76 24.18 -7.46
N VAL A 48 11.61 23.59 -7.82
CA VAL A 48 10.82 23.99 -8.99
C VAL A 48 10.08 25.32 -8.76
N SER A 49 9.71 25.63 -7.52
CA SER A 49 8.98 26.87 -7.20
C SER A 49 9.76 28.14 -7.47
N GLY A 50 11.10 28.10 -7.40
CA GLY A 50 11.96 29.23 -7.75
C GLY A 50 11.81 29.64 -9.23
N PHE A 51 11.76 28.66 -10.13
CA PHE A 51 11.53 28.91 -11.56
C PHE A 51 10.12 29.46 -11.82
N LEU A 52 9.10 28.91 -11.16
CA LEU A 52 7.72 29.37 -11.29
C LEU A 52 7.54 30.81 -10.79
N ALA A 53 8.16 31.17 -9.66
CA ALA A 53 8.10 32.53 -9.12
C ALA A 53 8.77 33.57 -10.05
N GLN A 54 9.78 33.16 -10.82
CA GLN A 54 10.40 34.02 -11.83
C GLN A 54 9.55 34.14 -13.10
N THR A 55 8.87 33.07 -13.52
CA THR A 55 8.03 33.09 -14.73
C THR A 55 6.70 33.84 -14.51
N PHE A 56 6.07 33.67 -13.35
CA PHE A 56 4.79 34.28 -13.04
C PHE A 56 4.97 35.44 -12.06
N HIS A 57 5.08 36.66 -12.59
CA HIS A 57 5.18 37.85 -11.77
C HIS A 57 3.87 38.06 -10.97
N GLY A 58 3.97 38.10 -9.63
CA GLY A 58 2.86 38.41 -8.73
C GLY A 58 2.33 37.25 -7.88
N ILE A 59 2.85 36.03 -8.04
CA ILE A 59 2.51 34.92 -7.13
C ILE A 59 3.39 34.92 -5.88
N ASN A 60 2.81 34.65 -4.72
CA ASN A 60 3.58 34.52 -3.48
C ASN A 60 4.34 33.16 -3.44
N SER A 61 5.35 33.08 -2.59
CA SER A 61 6.23 31.90 -2.48
C SER A 61 5.49 30.61 -2.11
N THR A 62 4.46 30.71 -1.28
CA THR A 62 3.62 29.57 -0.87
C THR A 62 2.83 29.01 -2.04
N THR A 63 2.15 29.88 -2.80
CA THR A 63 1.39 29.53 -4.01
C THR A 63 2.31 28.94 -5.06
N ALA A 64 3.49 29.52 -5.28
CA ALA A 64 4.49 28.97 -6.19
C ALA A 64 4.93 27.55 -5.80
N THR A 65 5.09 27.29 -4.49
CA THR A 65 5.46 25.96 -3.97
C THR A 65 4.36 24.93 -4.13
N ILE A 66 3.10 25.31 -3.87
CA ILE A 66 1.94 24.43 -4.09
C ILE A 66 1.80 24.10 -5.58
N LEU A 67 1.92 25.11 -6.45
CA LEU A 67 1.83 24.92 -7.89
C LEU A 67 2.96 24.02 -8.41
N ALA A 68 4.19 24.24 -7.92
CA ALA A 68 5.33 23.40 -8.23
C ALA A 68 5.12 21.95 -7.76
N PHE A 69 4.55 21.74 -6.56
CA PHE A 69 4.21 20.40 -6.08
C PHE A 69 3.24 19.70 -7.04
N ILE A 70 2.13 20.36 -7.41
CA ILE A 70 1.13 19.80 -8.31
C ILE A 70 1.74 19.46 -9.67
N LEU A 71 2.59 20.35 -10.19
CA LEU A 71 3.23 20.18 -11.50
C LEU A 71 4.22 19.01 -11.50
N VAL A 72 5.09 18.92 -10.49
CA VAL A 72 6.03 17.79 -10.33
C VAL A 72 5.28 16.48 -10.12
N PHE A 73 4.26 16.48 -9.27
CA PHE A 73 3.40 15.31 -9.03
C PHE A 73 2.75 14.84 -10.34
N ALA A 74 2.15 15.75 -11.11
CA ALA A 74 1.46 15.42 -12.35
C ALA A 74 2.42 14.83 -13.40
N ILE A 75 3.61 15.41 -13.56
CA ILE A 75 4.63 14.90 -14.50
C ILE A 75 5.11 13.51 -14.06
N PHE A 76 5.44 13.32 -12.78
CA PHE A 76 5.86 12.03 -12.26
C PHE A 76 4.76 10.97 -12.40
N TRP A 77 3.52 11.35 -12.08
CA TRP A 77 2.37 10.46 -12.18
C TRP A 77 2.15 10.01 -13.62
N LEU A 78 2.14 10.96 -14.57
CA LEU A 78 1.94 10.68 -15.99
C LEU A 78 3.04 9.77 -16.56
N THR A 79 4.31 10.07 -16.25
CA THR A 79 5.45 9.27 -16.72
C THR A 79 5.43 7.85 -16.15
N THR A 80 5.11 7.69 -14.86
CA THR A 80 5.03 6.37 -14.21
C THR A 80 3.87 5.54 -14.77
N VAL A 81 2.69 6.14 -14.96
CA VAL A 81 1.54 5.44 -15.56
C VAL A 81 1.82 5.07 -17.01
N ALA A 82 2.46 5.94 -17.79
CA ALA A 82 2.87 5.65 -19.17
C ALA A 82 3.87 4.50 -19.23
N ALA A 83 4.90 4.50 -18.37
CA ALA A 83 5.86 3.41 -18.26
C ALA A 83 5.17 2.08 -17.88
N GLY A 84 4.25 2.12 -16.91
CA GLY A 84 3.43 0.97 -16.55
C GLY A 84 2.60 0.42 -17.72
N GLY A 85 2.06 1.31 -18.55
CA GLY A 85 1.35 0.92 -19.78
C GLY A 85 2.24 0.23 -20.81
N ILE A 86 3.50 0.67 -20.95
CA ILE A 86 4.49 0.01 -21.81
C ILE A 86 4.84 -1.38 -21.28
N ILE A 87 5.13 -1.48 -19.97
CA ILE A 87 5.44 -2.77 -19.32
C ILE A 87 4.27 -3.73 -19.49
N LYS A 88 3.03 -3.25 -19.33
CA LYS A 88 1.84 -4.07 -19.55
C LYS A 88 1.79 -4.65 -20.96
N LYS A 89 2.07 -3.86 -22.00
CA LYS A 89 2.11 -4.36 -23.38
C LYS A 89 3.14 -5.47 -23.57
N ILE A 90 4.28 -5.38 -22.89
CA ILE A 90 5.31 -6.42 -22.92
C ILE A 90 4.79 -7.70 -22.25
N VAL A 91 4.18 -7.59 -21.06
CA VAL A 91 3.58 -8.72 -20.34
C VAL A 91 2.46 -9.39 -21.15
N ASP A 92 1.62 -8.60 -21.81
CA ASP A 92 0.56 -9.10 -22.68
C ASP A 92 1.14 -9.85 -23.89
N SER A 93 2.24 -9.37 -24.45
CA SER A 93 2.94 -9.99 -25.58
C SER A 93 3.61 -11.32 -25.20
N MET A 94 3.96 -11.50 -23.92
CA MET A 94 4.49 -12.75 -23.38
C MET A 94 3.42 -13.82 -23.13
N GLY A 95 2.14 -13.52 -23.37
CA GLY A 95 1.03 -14.44 -23.07
C GLY A 95 0.70 -14.54 -21.57
N LEU A 96 1.29 -13.69 -20.73
CA LEU A 96 1.11 -13.70 -19.27
C LEU A 96 -0.12 -12.89 -18.79
N ASN A 97 -0.98 -12.46 -19.71
CA ASN A 97 -2.17 -11.65 -19.43
C ASN A 97 -3.10 -12.30 -18.39
N GLY A 98 -3.26 -13.63 -18.41
CA GLY A 98 -4.08 -14.33 -17.41
C GLY A 98 -3.55 -14.14 -15.98
N PHE A 99 -2.23 -14.23 -15.80
CA PHE A 99 -1.58 -14.03 -14.51
C PHE A 99 -1.62 -12.55 -14.08
N ASP A 100 -1.38 -11.62 -15.00
CA ASP A 100 -1.51 -10.17 -14.76
C ASP A 100 -2.92 -9.82 -14.27
N LYS A 101 -3.96 -10.38 -14.88
CA LYS A 101 -5.36 -10.16 -14.47
C LYS A 101 -5.69 -10.78 -13.11
N ALA A 102 -5.22 -11.99 -12.84
CA ALA A 102 -5.45 -12.67 -11.56
C ALA A 102 -4.78 -11.92 -10.39
N LEU A 103 -3.52 -11.51 -10.57
CA LEU A 103 -2.84 -10.66 -9.58
C LEU A 103 -3.51 -9.29 -9.47
N GLY A 104 -4.03 -8.75 -10.58
CA GLY A 104 -4.79 -7.50 -10.59
C GLY A 104 -6.02 -7.57 -9.68
N PHE A 105 -6.77 -8.68 -9.74
CA PHE A 105 -7.89 -8.93 -8.83
C PHE A 105 -7.46 -8.92 -7.36
N ILE A 106 -6.38 -9.63 -7.03
CA ILE A 106 -5.87 -9.74 -5.66
C ILE A 106 -5.42 -8.37 -5.15
N VAL A 107 -4.70 -7.59 -5.96
CA VAL A 107 -4.24 -6.25 -5.57
C VAL A 107 -5.41 -5.29 -5.40
N SER A 108 -6.36 -5.25 -6.34
CA SER A 108 -7.51 -4.33 -6.25
C SER A 108 -8.45 -4.71 -5.11
N GLY A 109 -8.87 -5.98 -5.06
CA GLY A 109 -9.73 -6.52 -4.01
C GLY A 109 -9.06 -6.44 -2.63
N GLY A 110 -7.76 -6.74 -2.56
CA GLY A 110 -6.95 -6.62 -1.36
C GLY A 110 -6.92 -5.19 -0.83
N LYS A 111 -6.62 -4.18 -1.65
CA LYS A 111 -6.66 -2.75 -1.24
C LYS A 111 -7.99 -2.40 -0.57
N ILE A 112 -9.09 -2.84 -1.15
CA ILE A 112 -10.44 -2.52 -0.65
C ILE A 112 -10.73 -3.28 0.63
N PHE A 113 -10.37 -4.56 0.70
CA PHE A 113 -10.49 -5.34 1.91
C PHE A 113 -9.68 -4.73 3.07
N LEU A 114 -8.46 -4.25 2.80
CA LEU A 114 -7.62 -3.55 3.79
C LEU A 114 -8.28 -2.25 4.27
N ILE A 115 -8.85 -1.45 3.37
CA ILE A 115 -9.59 -0.22 3.74
C ILE A 115 -10.80 -0.57 4.62
N LEU A 116 -11.60 -1.56 4.22
CA LEU A 116 -12.74 -2.02 5.01
C LEU A 116 -12.30 -2.56 6.38
N SER A 117 -11.13 -3.20 6.44
CA SER A 117 -10.55 -3.73 7.68
C SER A 117 -10.19 -2.62 8.67
N ILE A 118 -9.53 -1.56 8.21
CA ILE A 118 -9.22 -0.38 9.03
C ILE A 118 -10.50 0.25 9.57
N ILE A 119 -11.51 0.43 8.71
CA ILE A 119 -12.80 1.01 9.10
C ILE A 119 -13.51 0.12 10.13
N ALA A 120 -13.59 -1.19 9.90
CA ALA A 120 -14.24 -2.12 10.82
C ALA A 120 -13.56 -2.17 12.18
N PHE A 121 -12.23 -2.16 12.22
CA PHE A 121 -11.49 -2.08 13.48
C PHE A 121 -11.74 -0.75 14.21
N ALA A 122 -11.69 0.38 13.50
CA ALA A 122 -11.94 1.69 14.08
C ALA A 122 -13.36 1.79 14.69
N ILE A 123 -14.38 1.34 13.95
CA ILE A 123 -15.76 1.31 14.40
C ILE A 123 -15.96 0.35 15.58
N GLY A 124 -15.36 -0.85 15.52
CA GLY A 124 -15.42 -1.85 16.60
C GLY A 124 -14.73 -1.41 17.90
N SER A 125 -13.80 -0.46 17.81
CA SER A 125 -13.12 0.12 18.97
C SER A 125 -14.00 1.12 19.74
N ILE A 126 -15.09 1.62 19.14
CA ILE A 126 -16.01 2.58 19.77
C ILE A 126 -17.04 1.84 20.65
N SER A 127 -16.89 1.95 21.98
CA SER A 127 -17.75 1.24 22.95
C SER A 127 -19.25 1.48 22.78
N LEU A 128 -19.66 2.68 22.35
CA LEU A 128 -21.06 3.04 22.11
C LEU A 128 -21.70 2.32 20.92
N LEU A 129 -20.89 1.88 19.94
CA LEU A 129 -21.36 1.21 18.73
C LEU A 129 -21.34 -0.32 18.87
N LYS A 130 -20.57 -0.86 19.82
CA LYS A 130 -20.42 -2.31 20.03
C LYS A 130 -21.75 -3.08 20.14
N PRO A 131 -22.76 -2.65 20.92
CA PRO A 131 -24.01 -3.39 21.03
C PRO A 131 -24.78 -3.46 19.70
N LYS A 132 -24.76 -2.36 18.93
CA LYS A 132 -25.38 -2.34 17.59
C LYS A 132 -24.61 -3.21 16.61
N LEU A 133 -23.28 -3.12 16.62
CA LEU A 133 -22.41 -3.91 15.75
C LEU A 133 -22.57 -5.41 15.99
N GLN A 134 -22.69 -5.84 17.24
CA GLN A 134 -22.83 -7.25 17.59
C GLN A 134 -24.01 -7.91 16.88
N ASN A 135 -25.11 -7.19 16.66
CA ASN A 135 -26.25 -7.69 15.89
C ASN A 135 -25.94 -7.88 14.39
N PHE A 136 -25.11 -7.01 13.82
CA PHE A 136 -24.71 -7.04 12.41
C PHE A 136 -23.46 -7.90 12.12
N THR A 137 -22.69 -8.25 13.14
CA THR A 137 -21.43 -9.00 13.01
C THR A 137 -21.52 -10.41 13.62
N LYS A 138 -22.66 -10.77 14.23
CA LYS A 138 -22.87 -12.11 14.80
C LYS A 138 -22.63 -13.18 13.74
N ASP A 139 -21.87 -14.21 14.04
CA ASP A 139 -21.57 -15.32 13.13
C ASP A 139 -20.93 -14.91 11.78
N SER A 140 -20.30 -13.72 11.72
CA SER A 140 -19.55 -13.25 10.55
C SER A 140 -18.15 -13.83 10.51
N ILE A 141 -17.74 -14.29 9.33
CA ILE A 141 -16.39 -14.77 9.05
C ILE A 141 -15.46 -13.61 8.67
N ALA A 142 -15.98 -12.63 7.92
CA ALA A 142 -15.22 -11.48 7.46
C ALA A 142 -14.84 -10.54 8.62
N TYR A 143 -15.75 -10.29 9.56
CA TYR A 143 -15.54 -9.35 10.66
C TYR A 143 -14.30 -9.65 11.55
N PRO A 144 -14.09 -10.90 12.06
CA PRO A 144 -12.89 -11.21 12.83
C PRO A 144 -11.60 -11.11 11.97
N LEU A 145 -11.67 -11.45 10.69
CA LEU A 145 -10.54 -11.31 9.77
C LEU A 145 -10.17 -9.84 9.57
N MET A 146 -11.18 -9.00 9.34
CA MET A 146 -11.07 -7.57 9.13
C MET A 146 -10.56 -6.84 10.38
N THR A 147 -11.07 -7.17 11.56
CA THR A 147 -10.63 -6.54 12.82
C THR A 147 -9.20 -6.90 13.17
N LYS A 148 -8.77 -8.17 12.98
CA LYS A 148 -7.35 -8.57 13.15
C LYS A 148 -6.45 -7.83 12.16
N THR A 149 -6.84 -7.79 10.89
CA THR A 149 -6.06 -7.13 9.83
C THR A 149 -5.99 -5.62 10.08
N GLY A 150 -7.11 -4.98 10.42
CA GLY A 150 -7.18 -3.55 10.73
C GLY A 150 -6.37 -3.17 11.98
N ALA A 151 -6.42 -4.00 13.02
CA ALA A 151 -5.59 -3.83 14.22
C ALA A 151 -4.10 -3.88 13.86
N PHE A 152 -3.69 -4.86 13.05
CA PHE A 152 -2.31 -4.96 12.58
C PHE A 152 -1.88 -3.70 11.82
N LEU A 153 -2.69 -3.25 10.85
CA LEU A 153 -2.39 -2.08 10.02
C LEU A 153 -2.30 -0.77 10.82
N ILE A 154 -3.17 -0.55 11.81
CA ILE A 154 -3.15 0.68 12.61
C ILE A 154 -1.98 0.70 13.59
N ASN A 155 -1.57 -0.45 14.10
CA ASN A 155 -0.42 -0.54 15.01
C ASN A 155 0.92 -0.54 14.28
N LEU A 156 0.96 -0.53 12.94
CA LEU A 156 2.19 -0.36 12.18
C LEU A 156 2.75 1.05 12.40
N THR A 157 3.91 1.14 13.04
CA THR A 157 4.64 2.41 13.19
C THR A 157 5.71 2.55 12.11
N PRO A 158 6.12 3.78 11.75
CA PRO A 158 7.26 4.00 10.87
C PRO A 158 8.56 3.33 11.37
N GLU A 159 8.73 3.18 12.69
CA GLU A 159 9.88 2.50 13.31
C GLU A 159 9.89 0.99 13.06
N ASP A 160 8.73 0.37 12.86
CA ASP A 160 8.64 -1.05 12.48
C ASP A 160 8.97 -1.28 11.00
N LEU A 161 8.88 -0.23 10.19
CA LEU A 161 9.20 -0.24 8.76
C LEU A 161 10.63 0.22 8.46
N ASN A 162 11.35 0.73 9.47
CA ASN A 162 12.75 1.10 9.32
C ASN A 162 13.62 -0.15 9.17
N GLY A 163 14.36 -0.23 8.05
CA GLY A 163 15.19 -1.39 7.68
C GLY A 163 16.30 -1.76 8.67
N THR A 164 16.55 -0.93 9.69
CA THR A 164 17.46 -1.23 10.81
C THR A 164 17.01 -2.45 11.60
N LYS A 165 15.72 -2.61 11.92
CA LYS A 165 15.24 -3.81 12.65
C LYS A 165 15.41 -5.10 11.83
N ILE A 166 15.26 -5.04 10.50
CA ILE A 166 15.44 -6.19 9.60
C ILE A 166 16.94 -6.54 9.46
N ALA A 167 17.80 -5.52 9.35
CA ALA A 167 19.25 -5.71 9.32
C ALA A 167 19.81 -6.24 10.65
N ASP A 168 19.26 -5.78 11.78
CA ASP A 168 19.67 -6.22 13.12
C ASP A 168 19.15 -7.63 13.43
N GLY A 169 17.94 -7.98 12.98
CA GLY A 169 17.43 -9.35 13.03
C GLY A 169 18.30 -10.34 12.25
N ALA A 170 18.76 -9.95 11.06
CA ALA A 170 19.68 -10.75 10.25
C ALA A 170 21.06 -10.89 10.90
N LYS A 171 21.62 -9.82 11.47
CA LYS A 171 22.91 -9.86 12.19
C LYS A 171 22.85 -10.74 13.44
N ASN A 172 21.75 -10.69 14.19
CA ASN A 172 21.57 -11.51 15.38
C ASN A 172 21.40 -13.00 15.05
N ALA A 173 20.67 -13.32 13.97
CA ALA A 173 20.54 -14.69 13.49
C ALA A 173 21.90 -15.26 13.04
N VAL A 174 22.69 -14.48 12.30
CA VAL A 174 24.04 -14.88 11.88
C VAL A 174 24.99 -15.04 13.07
N SER A 175 24.94 -14.12 14.05
CA SER A 175 25.79 -14.19 15.24
C SER A 175 25.43 -15.38 16.14
N ALA A 176 24.14 -15.73 16.22
CA ALA A 176 23.68 -16.92 16.94
C ALA A 176 24.13 -18.22 16.29
N GLU A 177 24.09 -18.30 14.95
CA GLU A 177 24.57 -19.45 14.18
C GLU A 177 26.09 -19.63 14.28
N VAL A 178 26.83 -18.51 14.24
CA VAL A 178 28.29 -18.48 14.40
C VAL A 178 28.70 -18.92 15.80
N ASN A 179 28.05 -18.41 16.86
CA ASN A 179 28.34 -18.85 18.23
C ASN A 179 28.03 -20.34 18.45
N LYS A 180 26.92 -20.85 17.91
CA LYS A 180 26.63 -22.30 17.93
C LYS A 180 27.72 -23.13 17.25
N THR A 181 28.24 -22.65 16.12
CA THR A 181 29.29 -23.33 15.37
C THR A 181 30.63 -23.30 16.12
N ILE A 182 30.93 -22.21 16.81
CA ILE A 182 32.13 -22.05 17.63
C ILE A 182 32.04 -22.93 18.88
N GLU A 183 30.91 -22.95 19.59
CA GLU A 183 30.69 -23.82 20.74
C GLU A 183 30.76 -25.30 20.38
N ASN A 184 30.19 -25.71 19.24
CA ASN A 184 30.31 -27.09 18.75
C ASN A 184 31.76 -27.47 18.40
N LYS A 185 32.59 -26.51 17.92
CA LYS A 185 34.02 -26.75 17.66
C LYS A 185 34.89 -26.72 18.91
N LEU A 186 34.46 -26.04 19.97
CA LEU A 186 35.18 -25.97 21.25
C LEU A 186 34.84 -27.15 22.17
N ASN A 187 33.65 -27.74 22.04
CA ASN A 187 33.17 -28.84 22.89
C ASN A 187 33.26 -30.26 22.28
N GLY A 188 33.68 -30.41 21.01
CA GLY A 188 34.12 -31.70 20.44
C GLY A 188 35.65 -31.68 20.25
N LYS A 189 36.47 -32.68 20.54
CA LYS A 189 36.34 -34.14 20.37
C LYS A 189 35.55 -34.57 19.13
#